data_AF-A0ABD1CAP8-F1
#
_entry.id   AF-A0ABD1CAP8-F1
#
_cell.length_a   1.000
_cell.length_b   1.000
_cell.length_c   1.000
_cell.angle_alpha   90.00
_cell.angle_beta   90.00
_cell.angle_gamma   90.00
#
_symmetry.space_group_name_H-M   'P 1'
#
loop_
_entity.id
_entity.type
_entity.pdbx_description
1 polymer ?
#
loop_
_entity_poly.entity_id
_entity_poly.type
_entity_poly.pdbx_seq_one_letter_code
_entity_poly.pdbx_strand_id
1 'polypeptide(L)' 'YLAFDPVLCDALQHNLLEIHPPPHHPWVVSWMIDYTDCPAGPIRPGAQSIVHFLAKVCLTVMITSVWWMSTMCC' A
#
# COMPACT_ATOMS: atom_id res chain seq x y z
N TYR A 1 -8.64 6.82 12.05
CA TYR A 1 -8.52 6.29 13.42
C TYR A 1 -7.97 7.34 14.39
N LEU A 2 -6.91 8.10 14.04
CA LEU A 2 -6.35 9.14 14.92
C LEU A 2 -7.35 10.18 15.45
N ALA A 3 -8.41 10.51 14.70
CA ALA A 3 -9.46 11.43 15.16
C ALA A 3 -10.47 10.80 16.16
N PHE A 4 -10.43 9.48 16.35
CA PHE A 4 -11.35 8.72 17.20
C PHE A 4 -10.62 8.08 18.39
N ASP A 5 -9.41 8.54 18.69
CA ASP A 5 -8.52 8.03 19.74
C ASP A 5 -9.23 7.72 21.08
N PRO A 6 -10.08 8.60 21.65
CA PRO A 6 -10.73 8.32 22.93
C PRO A 6 -11.73 7.15 22.86
N VAL A 7 -12.40 6.95 21.72
CA VAL A 7 -13.38 5.86 21.55
C VAL A 7 -12.68 4.51 21.35
N LEU A 8 -11.45 4.55 20.85
CA LEU A 8 -10.68 3.37 20.46
C LEU A 8 -9.81 2.85 21.60
N CYS A 9 -9.40 3.72 22.53
CA CYS A 9 -8.77 3.31 23.77
C CYS A 9 -9.71 2.47 24.65
N ASP A 10 -11.01 2.75 24.64
CA ASP A 10 -12.02 2.01 25.41
C ASP A 10 -12.53 0.74 24.71
N ALA A 11 -12.13 0.50 23.45
CA ALA A 11 -12.55 -0.67 22.69
C ALA A 11 -11.81 -1.94 23.16
N LEU A 12 -12.54 -3.03 23.39
CA LEU A 12 -11.96 -4.33 23.70
C LEU A 12 -11.15 -4.87 22.51
N GLN A 13 -9.90 -5.24 22.78
CA GLN A 13 -9.04 -5.89 21.79
C GLN A 13 -9.43 -7.36 21.61
N HIS A 14 -9.28 -7.88 20.40
CA HIS A 14 -9.49 -9.29 20.09
C HIS A 14 -8.14 -10.01 19.91
N ASN A 15 -8.05 -11.23 20.44
CA ASN A 15 -6.89 -12.09 20.18
C ASN A 15 -7.01 -12.71 18.79
N LEU A 16 -5.91 -12.69 18.03
CA LEU A 16 -5.81 -13.42 16.78
C LEU A 16 -5.66 -14.92 17.09
N LEU A 17 -6.42 -15.74 16.37
CA LEU A 17 -6.19 -17.18 16.35
C LEU A 17 -4.83 -17.49 15.71
N GLU A 18 -4.29 -18.66 15.98
CA GLU A 18 -3.02 -19.11 15.41
C GLU A 18 -3.17 -19.34 13.89
N ILE A 19 -2.65 -18.41 13.10
CA ILE A 19 -2.68 -18.47 11.64
C ILE A 19 -1.43 -19.21 11.17
N HIS A 20 -1.61 -20.37 10.56
CA HIS A 20 -0.52 -21.09 9.89
C HIS A 20 -0.28 -20.45 8.51
N PRO A 21 0.93 -19.92 8.23
CA PRO A 21 1.19 -19.26 6.95
C PRO A 21 1.17 -20.29 5.80
N PRO A 22 0.51 -19.98 4.68
CA PRO A 22 0.56 -20.83 3.49
C PRO A 22 1.97 -20.85 2.86
N PRO A 23 2.29 -21.84 2.02
CA PRO A 23 3.61 -21.99 1.41
C PRO A 23 4.05 -20.76 0.61
N HIS A 24 5.33 -20.39 0.77
CA HIS A 24 5.94 -19.20 0.17
C HIS A 24 6.07 -19.34 -1.35
N HIS A 25 5.63 -18.31 -2.08
CA HIS A 25 5.91 -18.15 -3.51
C HIS A 25 6.79 -16.91 -3.70
N PRO A 26 7.87 -16.97 -4.49
CA PRO A 26 8.71 -15.81 -4.76
C PRO A 26 7.96 -14.81 -5.67
N TRP A 27 8.00 -13.53 -5.32
CA TRP A 27 7.49 -12.44 -6.15
C TRP A 27 8.60 -11.43 -6.42
N VAL A 28 8.58 -10.82 -7.61
CA VAL A 28 9.59 -9.85 -8.04
C VAL A 28 8.99 -8.45 -8.03
N VAL A 29 9.61 -7.53 -7.29
CA VAL A 29 9.24 -6.11 -7.29
C VAL A 29 9.85 -5.45 -8.52
N SER A 30 9.04 -5.20 -9.56
CA SER A 30 9.49 -4.39 -10.69
C SER A 30 9.67 -2.93 -10.27
N TRP A 31 10.85 -2.37 -10.50
CA TRP A 31 11.19 -1.00 -10.18
C TRP A 31 11.89 -0.38 -11.38
N MET A 32 11.33 0.72 -11.91
CA MET A 32 11.85 1.37 -13.12
C MET A 32 12.01 2.88 -12.98
N ILE A 33 11.65 3.48 -11.84
CA ILE A 33 11.64 4.95 -11.73
C ILE A 33 12.16 5.43 -10.38
N ASP A 34 13.14 6.33 -10.46
CA ASP A 34 13.93 6.89 -9.38
C ASP A 34 13.65 8.38 -9.17
N TYR A 35 14.22 8.94 -8.11
CA TYR A 35 14.14 10.37 -7.79
C TYR A 35 14.87 11.25 -8.83
N THR A 36 15.80 10.68 -9.59
CA THR A 36 16.56 11.36 -10.66
C THR A 36 15.76 11.56 -11.94
N ASP A 37 14.68 10.80 -12.15
CA ASP A 37 13.86 10.86 -13.36
C ASP A 37 12.88 12.04 -13.38
N CYS A 38 12.75 12.78 -12.28
CA CYS A 38 11.84 13.92 -12.16
C CYS A 38 12.50 15.08 -11.40
N PRO A 39 13.41 15.85 -12.02
CA PRO A 39 14.13 16.94 -11.34
C PRO A 39 13.26 18.17 -11.01
N ALA A 40 12.06 18.30 -11.58
CA ALA A 40 11.17 19.46 -11.42
C ALA A 40 9.92 19.19 -10.54
N GLY A 41 9.77 17.98 -9.99
CA GLY A 41 8.59 17.55 -9.25
C GLY A 41 8.81 17.41 -7.74
N PRO A 42 7.75 17.12 -6.96
CA PRO A 42 7.90 16.75 -5.55
C PRO A 42 8.83 15.53 -5.41
N ILE A 43 9.72 15.58 -4.41
CA ILE A 43 10.73 14.54 -4.18
C ILE A 43 10.05 13.18 -4.06
N ARG A 44 10.39 12.26 -4.96
CA ARG A 44 9.84 10.91 -4.96
C ARG A 44 10.40 10.12 -3.78
N PRO A 45 9.56 9.36 -3.04
CA PRO A 45 10.06 8.46 -2.01
C PRO A 45 10.98 7.41 -2.66
N GLY A 46 12.19 7.26 -2.11
CA GLY A 46 13.17 6.29 -2.61
C GLY A 46 12.62 4.86 -2.63
N ALA A 47 13.19 3.98 -3.46
CA ALA A 47 12.74 2.59 -3.64
C ALA A 47 12.46 1.81 -2.37
N GLN A 48 13.35 1.99 -1.39
CA GLN A 48 13.33 1.23 -0.15
C GLN A 48 12.44 1.89 0.91
N SER A 49 11.73 2.96 0.56
CA SER A 49 10.78 3.62 1.44
C SER A 49 9.48 2.84 1.50
N ILE A 50 8.99 2.62 2.73
CA ILE A 50 7.65 2.09 2.99
C ILE A 50 6.56 2.92 2.28
N VAL A 51 6.78 4.22 2.11
CA VAL A 51 5.84 5.14 1.43
C VAL A 51 5.71 4.78 -0.05
N HIS A 52 6.81 4.45 -0.72
CA HIS A 52 6.78 4.01 -2.11
C HIS A 52 6.04 2.68 -2.25
N PHE A 53 6.34 1.73 -1.37
CA PHE A 53 5.67 0.43 -1.37
C PHE A 53 4.16 0.56 -1.16
N LEU A 54 3.74 1.34 -0.16
CA LEU A 54 2.32 1.58 0.13
C LEU A 54 1.61 2.27 -1.02
N ALA A 55 2.23 3.30 -1.63
CA ALA A 55 1.65 3.97 -2.79
C ALA A 55 1.44 3.01 -3.97
N LYS A 56 2.44 2.16 -4.26
CA LYS A 56 2.36 1.15 -5.32
C LYS A 56 1.28 0.12 -5.04
N VAL A 57 1.21 -0.42 -3.82
CA VAL A 57 0.18 -1.39 -3.44
C VAL A 57 -1.20 -0.77 -3.52
N CYS A 58 -1.36 0.47 -3.05
CA CYS A 58 -2.64 1.17 -3.09
C CYS A 58 -3.11 1.37 -4.54
N LEU A 59 -2.22 1.79 -5.44
CA LEU A 59 -2.51 1.91 -6.88
C LEU A 59 -2.89 0.56 -7.48
N THR A 60 -2.12 -0.50 -7.22
CA THR A 60 -2.42 -1.85 -7.71
C THR A 60 -3.80 -2.33 -7.24
N VAL A 61 -4.12 -2.16 -5.95
CA VAL A 61 -5.42 -2.53 -5.39
C VAL A 61 -6.53 -1.75 -6.08
N MET A 62 -6.42 -0.43 -6.18
CA MET A 62 -7.41 0.39 -6.89
C MET A 62 -7.64 -0.11 -8.31
N ILE A 63 -6.57 -0.26 -9.10
CA ILE A 63 -6.63 -0.74 -10.48
C ILE A 63 -7.32 -2.10 -10.54
N THR A 64 -6.96 -3.07 -9.68
CA THR A 64 -7.60 -4.39 -9.68
C THR A 64 -9.07 -4.36 -9.26
N SER A 65 -9.46 -3.46 -8.37
CA SER A 65 -10.85 -3.31 -7.90
C SER A 65 -11.74 -2.62 -8.92
N VAL A 66 -11.21 -1.66 -9.70
CA VAL A 66 -11.97 -0.86 -10.67
C VAL A 66 -11.69 -1.21 -12.13
N TRP A 67 -10.85 -2.21 -12.41
CA TRP A 67 -10.41 -2.57 -13.77
C TRP A 67 -11.57 -2.82 -14.74
N TRP A 68 -12.69 -3.33 -14.23
CA TRP A 68 -13.90 -3.60 -15.00
C TRP A 68 -14.64 -2.35 -15.49
N MET A 69 -14.33 -1.17 -14.93
CA MET A 69 -15.03 0.08 -15.22
C MET A 69 -14.06 1.06 -15.89
N SER A 70 -13.72 0.79 -17.15
CA SER A 70 -12.65 1.46 -17.92
C SER A 70 -12.70 3.00 -17.97
N THR A 71 -13.82 3.63 -17.62
CA THR A 71 -14.00 5.09 -17.67
C THR A 71 -13.54 5.82 -16.40
N MET A 72 -13.30 5.13 -15.28
CA MET A 72 -12.96 5.76 -13.98
C MET A 72 -11.47 5.66 -13.59
N CYS A 73 -10.64 5.03 -14.42
CA CYS A 73 -9.20 4.83 -14.14
C CYS A 73 -8.29 5.98 -14.62
N CYS A 74 -8.85 7.04 -15.23
CA CYS A 74 -8.11 8.18 -15.77
C CYS A 74 -8.12 9.39 -14.83
#